data_AF-A0A7W0J1F3-F1
#
_entry.id   AF-A0A7W0J1F3-F1
#
_cell.length_a   1.000
_cell.length_b   1.000
_cell.length_c   1.000
_cell.angle_alpha   90.00
_cell.angle_beta   90.00
_cell.angle_gamma   90.00
#
_symmetry.space_group_name_H-M   'P 1'
#
loop_
_entity.id
_entity.type
_entity.pdbx_description
1 polymer ?
#
loop_
_entity_poly.entity_id
_entity_poly.type
_entity_poly.pdbx_seq_one_letter_code
_entity_poly.pdbx_strand_id
1 'polypeptide(L)'
;MATYFKNQLRSCDVVLGTLQAFSKDICSKCIGLSGAQTKVIKGLKKLRMDLDKSSTPEDGKKEIMAHIELCEKIANAIEVEEESECQKTAGRCKIGKGCFALGALELMKEITETDLKTEEKEVSKMANLICVVCDAEEPVPVVH
;
A
#
# COMPACT_ATOMS: atom_id res chain seq x y z
N MET A 1 6.64 -15.63 8.89
CA MET A 1 7.18 -14.27 8.62
C MET A 1 7.66 -14.10 7.18
N ALA A 2 8.62 -14.88 6.66
CA ALA A 2 9.11 -14.71 5.29
C ALA A 2 8.02 -14.73 4.19
N THR A 3 7.05 -15.65 4.29
CA THR A 3 5.92 -15.74 3.33
C THR A 3 5.05 -14.49 3.29
N TYR A 4 4.87 -13.82 4.43
CA TYR A 4 4.13 -12.55 4.50
C TYR A 4 4.82 -11.49 3.62
N PHE A 5 6.13 -11.28 3.81
CA PHE A 5 6.89 -10.33 3.00
C PHE A 5 6.89 -10.68 1.50
N LYS A 6 7.01 -11.97 1.15
CA LYS A 6 6.93 -12.41 -0.25
C LYS A 6 5.56 -12.14 -0.89
N ASN A 7 4.46 -12.27 -0.14
CA ASN A 7 3.12 -11.94 -0.64
C ASN A 7 2.93 -10.43 -0.82
N GLN A 8 3.46 -9.62 0.09
CA GLN A 8 3.49 -8.16 -0.03
C GLN A 8 4.23 -7.73 -1.32
N LEU A 9 5.38 -8.36 -1.58
CA LEU A 9 6.18 -8.07 -2.77
C LEU A 9 5.50 -8.48 -4.08
N ARG A 10 4.84 -9.65 -4.13
CA ARG A 10 4.03 -10.05 -5.30
C ARG A 10 2.94 -9.03 -5.61
N SER A 11 2.32 -8.47 -4.57
CA SER A 11 1.32 -7.41 -4.71
C SER A 11 1.93 -6.13 -5.24
N CYS A 12 3.15 -5.79 -4.79
CA CYS A 12 3.92 -4.68 -5.33
C CYS A 12 4.22 -4.84 -6.82
N ASP A 13 4.60 -6.04 -7.26
CA ASP A 13 4.89 -6.31 -8.68
C ASP A 13 3.67 -6.02 -9.57
N VAL A 14 2.48 -6.47 -9.16
CA VAL A 14 1.22 -6.22 -9.89
C VAL A 14 0.93 -4.72 -10.00
N VAL A 15 1.09 -4.00 -8.90
CA VAL A 15 0.81 -2.55 -8.86
C VAL A 15 1.82 -1.79 -9.69
N LEU A 16 3.11 -2.12 -9.61
CA LEU A 16 4.14 -1.48 -10.43
C LEU A 16 3.92 -1.74 -11.91
N GLY A 17 3.57 -2.97 -12.30
CA GLY A 17 3.19 -3.28 -13.69
C GLY A 17 1.99 -2.45 -14.15
N THR A 18 1.00 -2.28 -13.29
CA THR A 18 -0.19 -1.45 -13.57
C THR A 18 0.17 0.03 -13.72
N LEU A 19 0.98 0.57 -12.81
CA LEU A 19 1.44 1.96 -12.88
C LEU A 19 2.27 2.23 -14.13
N GLN A 20 3.15 1.30 -14.51
CA GLN A 20 3.97 1.41 -15.72
C GLN A 20 3.13 1.33 -17.00
N ALA A 21 2.05 0.55 -16.99
CA ALA A 21 1.10 0.52 -18.11
C ALA A 21 0.36 1.85 -18.22
N PHE A 22 -0.16 2.38 -17.11
CA PHE A 22 -0.89 3.64 -17.09
C PHE A 22 -0.03 4.87 -17.35
N SER A 23 1.26 4.84 -16.99
CA SER A 23 2.17 5.94 -17.31
C SER A 23 2.38 6.13 -18.82
N LYS A 24 2.08 5.10 -19.61
CA LYS A 24 2.16 5.12 -21.09
C LYS A 24 0.79 5.26 -21.75
N ASP A 25 -0.28 5.35 -20.97
CA ASP A 25 -1.64 5.49 -21.48
C ASP A 25 -1.92 6.96 -21.86
N ILE A 26 -2.83 7.17 -22.80
CA ILE A 26 -3.29 8.50 -23.24
C ILE A 26 -3.91 9.32 -22.09
N CYS A 27 -4.35 8.64 -21.03
CA CYS A 27 -4.95 9.22 -19.84
C CYS A 27 -3.97 9.39 -18.66
N SER A 28 -2.66 9.18 -18.85
CA SER A 28 -1.63 9.17 -17.80
C SER A 28 -1.75 10.34 -16.79
N LYS A 29 -2.11 11.53 -17.28
CA LYS A 29 -2.25 12.77 -16.49
C LYS A 29 -3.41 12.80 -15.49
N CYS A 30 -4.39 11.91 -15.61
CA CYS A 30 -5.69 12.05 -14.92
C CYS A 30 -5.94 10.96 -13.88
N ILE A 31 -4.95 10.10 -13.73
CA ILE A 31 -5.08 8.82 -13.06
C ILE A 31 -4.53 8.90 -11.63
N GLY A 32 -4.02 10.05 -11.19
CA GLY A 32 -3.42 10.20 -9.85
C GLY A 32 -2.13 9.38 -9.71
N LEU A 33 -1.41 9.18 -10.83
CA LEU A 33 -0.24 8.31 -10.89
C LEU A 33 0.86 8.76 -9.93
N SER A 34 1.00 10.07 -9.71
CA SER A 34 2.01 10.65 -8.82
C SER A 34 1.75 10.23 -7.37
N GLY A 35 0.48 10.32 -6.95
CA GLY A 35 0.04 9.88 -5.64
C GLY A 35 0.15 8.37 -5.47
N ALA A 36 -0.09 7.60 -6.53
CA ALA A 36 0.03 6.15 -6.52
C ALA A 36 1.49 5.68 -6.40
N GLN A 37 2.37 6.22 -7.23
CA GLN A 37 3.81 5.99 -7.15
C GLN A 37 4.35 6.35 -5.75
N THR A 38 3.95 7.51 -5.21
CA THR A 38 4.34 7.95 -3.87
C THR A 38 3.91 6.95 -2.79
N LYS A 39 2.68 6.42 -2.88
CA LYS A 39 2.16 5.43 -1.92
C LYS A 39 2.92 4.11 -1.99
N VAL A 40 3.23 3.62 -3.19
CA VAL A 40 4.03 2.40 -3.37
C VAL A 40 5.43 2.58 -2.78
N ILE A 41 6.11 3.68 -3.08
CA ILE A 41 7.45 3.99 -2.52
C ILE A 41 7.41 4.03 -0.99
N LYS A 42 6.40 4.69 -0.40
CA LYS A 42 6.22 4.71 1.06
C LYS A 42 5.95 3.31 1.63
N GLY A 43 5.15 2.50 0.94
CA GLY A 43 4.87 1.11 1.32
C GLY A 43 6.13 0.25 1.34
N LEU A 44 6.97 0.35 0.31
CA LEU A 44 8.25 -0.37 0.22
C LEU A 44 9.23 0.03 1.34
N LYS A 45 9.34 1.33 1.63
CA LYS A 45 10.15 1.82 2.75
C LYS A 45 9.68 1.24 4.09
N LYS A 46 8.37 1.19 4.31
CA LYS A 46 7.80 0.55 5.51
C LYS A 46 8.11 -0.94 5.53
N LEU A 47 7.94 -1.64 4.41
CA LEU A 47 8.20 -3.07 4.30
C LEU A 47 9.66 -3.42 4.64
N ARG A 48 10.62 -2.59 4.21
CA ARG A 48 12.04 -2.68 4.59
C ARG A 48 12.20 -2.57 6.11
N MET A 49 11.65 -1.52 6.72
CA MET A 49 11.73 -1.33 8.17
C MET A 49 11.10 -2.48 8.97
N ASP A 50 9.99 -3.03 8.48
CA ASP A 50 9.29 -4.15 9.11
C ASP A 50 10.11 -5.46 8.95
N LEU A 51 10.78 -5.65 7.81
CA LEU A 51 11.68 -6.77 7.57
C LEU A 51 12.89 -6.75 8.50
N ASP A 52 13.52 -5.58 8.66
CA ASP A 52 14.69 -5.40 9.53
C ASP A 52 14.37 -5.78 10.98
N LYS A 53 13.19 -5.37 11.47
CA LYS A 53 12.68 -5.68 12.82
C LYS A 53 12.15 -7.11 12.97
N SER A 54 11.98 -7.84 11.87
CA SER A 54 11.40 -9.19 11.93
C SER A 54 12.41 -10.24 12.41
N SER A 55 11.87 -11.35 12.93
CA SER A 55 12.63 -12.57 13.28
C SER A 55 12.99 -13.44 12.07
N THR A 56 12.86 -12.92 10.85
CA THR A 56 13.20 -13.65 9.62
C THR A 56 14.70 -13.98 9.61
N PRO A 57 15.13 -15.19 9.21
CA PRO A 57 16.55 -15.52 9.07
C PRO A 57 17.27 -14.62 8.07
N GLU A 58 18.56 -14.39 8.30
CA GLU A 58 19.30 -13.35 7.57
C GLU A 58 19.48 -13.63 6.08
N ASP A 59 19.62 -14.89 5.70
CA ASP A 59 19.64 -15.26 4.28
C ASP A 59 18.28 -15.03 3.61
N GLY A 60 17.18 -15.22 4.35
CA GLY A 60 15.83 -14.87 3.89
C GLY A 60 15.62 -13.36 3.80
N LYS A 61 16.18 -12.57 4.74
CA LYS A 61 16.13 -11.10 4.68
C LYS A 61 16.86 -10.56 3.46
N LYS A 62 18.04 -11.11 3.12
CA LYS A 62 18.80 -10.68 1.92
C LYS A 62 18.00 -10.83 0.63
N GLU A 63 17.33 -11.97 0.44
CA GLU A 63 16.49 -12.22 -0.74
C GLU A 63 15.34 -11.20 -0.83
N ILE A 64 14.62 -11.01 0.28
CA ILE A 64 13.48 -10.09 0.35
C ILE A 64 13.94 -8.63 0.15
N MET A 65 15.07 -8.24 0.76
CA MET A 65 15.65 -6.91 0.65
C MET A 65 16.03 -6.58 -0.79
N ALA A 66 16.65 -7.53 -1.49
CA ALA A 66 17.01 -7.35 -2.90
C ALA A 66 15.76 -7.13 -3.79
N HIS A 67 14.65 -7.82 -3.50
CA HIS A 67 13.39 -7.60 -4.21
C HIS A 67 12.76 -6.25 -3.87
N ILE A 68 12.78 -5.82 -2.59
CA ILE A 68 12.36 -4.47 -2.20
C ILE A 68 13.15 -3.41 -2.99
N GLU A 69 14.47 -3.53 -3.07
CA GLU A 69 15.33 -2.60 -3.81
C GLU A 69 15.02 -2.57 -5.30
N LEU A 70 14.71 -3.72 -5.89
CA LEU A 70 14.28 -3.80 -7.29
C LEU A 70 12.94 -3.06 -7.49
N CYS A 71 11.95 -3.31 -6.63
CA CYS A 71 10.67 -2.63 -6.67
C CYS A 71 10.83 -1.12 -6.48
N GLU A 72 11.70 -0.67 -5.57
CA GLU A 72 12.01 0.75 -5.37
C GLU A 72 12.62 1.37 -6.63
N LYS A 73 13.57 0.69 -7.28
CA LYS A 73 14.17 1.17 -8.54
C LYS A 73 13.13 1.31 -9.64
N ILE A 74 12.27 0.30 -9.81
CA ILE A 74 11.19 0.34 -10.80
C ILE A 74 10.22 1.49 -10.48
N ALA A 75 9.78 1.61 -9.23
CA ALA A 75 8.86 2.65 -8.81
C ALA A 75 9.40 4.06 -9.12
N ASN A 76 10.67 4.34 -8.82
CA ASN A 76 11.29 5.63 -9.08
C ASN A 76 11.57 5.89 -10.57
N ALA A 77 11.72 4.84 -11.39
CA ALA A 77 11.95 4.96 -12.83
C ALA A 77 10.66 5.18 -13.64
N ILE A 78 9.48 5.05 -13.03
CA ILE A 78 8.22 5.38 -13.70
C ILE A 78 8.15 6.90 -13.87
N GLU A 79 8.25 7.36 -15.11
CA GLU A 79 8.01 8.75 -15.46
C GLU A 79 6.53 9.06 -15.26
N VAL A 80 6.25 10.02 -14.38
CA VAL A 80 4.89 10.47 -14.10
C VAL A 80 4.79 11.93 -14.49
N GLU A 81 3.87 12.22 -15.42
CA GLU A 81 3.56 13.58 -15.81
C GLU A 81 2.74 14.30 -14.74
N GLU A 82 2.83 15.63 -14.72
CA GLU A 82 2.03 16.47 -13.83
C GLU A 82 0.54 16.24 -14.06
N GLU A 83 -0.22 16.18 -12.96
CA GLU A 83 -1.64 15.87 -13.01
C GLU A 83 -2.41 16.98 -13.72
N SER A 84 -3.23 16.59 -14.69
CA SER A 84 -4.08 17.51 -15.46
C SER A 84 -5.42 16.86 -15.79
N GLU A 85 -6.34 17.64 -16.38
CA GLU A 85 -7.61 17.12 -16.86
C GLU A 85 -7.46 16.18 -18.07
N CYS A 86 -8.40 15.25 -18.24
CA CYS A 86 -8.34 14.20 -19.26
C CYS A 86 -8.59 14.72 -20.66
N GLN A 87 -7.57 14.61 -21.51
CA GLN A 87 -7.58 14.99 -22.91
C GLN A 87 -7.86 13.79 -23.83
N LYS A 88 -8.91 13.00 -23.57
CA LYS A 88 -9.32 11.99 -24.57
C LYS A 88 -9.95 12.72 -25.76
N THR A 89 -9.21 12.80 -26.87
CA THR A 89 -9.64 13.40 -28.13
C THR A 89 -10.71 12.54 -28.82
N ALA A 90 -11.92 12.58 -28.26
CA ALA A 90 -13.21 12.35 -28.90
C ALA A 90 -14.33 12.85 -27.95
N GLY A 91 -14.21 14.10 -27.51
CA GLY A 91 -15.38 14.95 -27.27
C GLY A 91 -16.25 14.76 -26.02
N ARG A 92 -15.79 14.07 -24.95
CA ARG A 92 -16.25 14.20 -23.54
C ARG A 92 -15.97 12.89 -22.78
N CYS A 93 -14.84 12.78 -22.11
CA CYS A 93 -14.70 11.73 -21.09
C CYS A 93 -15.63 12.08 -19.91
N LYS A 94 -16.76 11.37 -19.79
CA LYS A 94 -17.69 11.44 -18.63
C LYS A 94 -17.46 10.28 -17.65
N ILE A 95 -16.25 9.75 -17.57
CA ILE A 95 -15.93 8.82 -16.48
C ILE A 95 -15.48 9.69 -15.31
N GLY A 96 -16.40 9.90 -14.36
CA GLY A 96 -16.16 10.63 -13.12
C GLY A 96 -15.05 9.99 -12.27
N LYS A 97 -14.65 10.72 -11.21
CA LYS A 97 -13.61 10.40 -10.19
C LYS A 97 -12.73 9.16 -10.51
N GLY A 98 -11.61 9.39 -11.20
CA GLY A 98 -10.45 8.50 -11.19
C GLY A 98 -10.57 7.25 -12.07
N CYS A 99 -10.07 7.33 -13.30
CA CYS A 99 -10.15 6.28 -14.31
C CYS A 99 -9.19 5.08 -14.05
N PHE A 100 -9.27 4.41 -12.89
CA PHE A 100 -8.67 3.10 -12.53
C PHE A 100 -7.39 3.02 -11.67
N ALA A 101 -6.44 3.97 -11.61
CA ALA A 101 -5.25 3.72 -10.76
C ALA A 101 -5.47 3.88 -9.25
N LEU A 102 -6.46 4.66 -8.82
CA LEU A 102 -6.89 4.61 -7.41
C LEU A 102 -7.43 3.22 -7.06
N GLY A 103 -8.13 2.57 -7.99
CA GLY A 103 -8.58 1.18 -7.85
C GLY A 103 -7.43 0.18 -7.75
N ALA A 104 -6.34 0.37 -8.50
CA ALA A 104 -5.14 -0.46 -8.38
C ALA A 104 -4.45 -0.32 -7.01
N LEU A 105 -4.45 0.87 -6.42
CA LEU A 105 -3.98 1.10 -5.04
C LEU A 105 -4.93 0.53 -3.99
N GLU A 106 -6.24 0.56 -4.23
CA GLU A 106 -7.23 -0.07 -3.35
C GLU A 106 -7.08 -1.58 -3.36
N LEU A 107 -6.93 -2.19 -4.54
CA LEU A 107 -6.55 -3.59 -4.70
C LEU A 107 -5.24 -3.92 -3.99
N MET A 108 -4.22 -3.04 -4.06
CA MET A 108 -3.00 -3.22 -3.29
C MET A 108 -3.30 -3.33 -1.80
N LYS A 109 -4.12 -2.44 -1.24
CA LYS A 109 -4.51 -2.49 0.18
C LYS A 109 -5.26 -3.76 0.51
N GLU A 110 -6.22 -4.17 -0.31
CA GLU A 110 -6.99 -5.40 -0.09
C GLU A 110 -6.10 -6.66 -0.08
N ILE A 111 -5.09 -6.71 -0.95
CA ILE A 111 -4.18 -7.87 -1.02
C ILE A 111 -3.11 -7.82 0.09
N THR A 112 -2.73 -6.61 0.55
CA THR A 112 -1.65 -6.40 1.53
C THR A 112 -2.13 -6.29 2.97
N GLU A 113 -3.38 -5.94 3.22
CA GLU A 113 -3.99 -6.03 4.54
C GLU A 113 -4.43 -7.47 4.78
N THR A 114 -3.51 -8.30 5.29
CA THR A 114 -3.90 -9.56 5.95
C THR A 114 -4.91 -9.28 7.05
N ASP A 115 -5.92 -10.14 7.17
CA ASP A 115 -7.05 -10.17 8.14
C ASP A 115 -6.70 -9.81 9.60
N LEU A 116 -5.42 -9.82 9.98
CA LEU A 116 -4.91 -9.42 11.29
C LEU A 116 -5.31 -8.00 11.69
N LYS A 117 -5.37 -7.03 10.75
CA LYS A 117 -5.86 -5.68 11.08
C LYS A 117 -7.36 -5.64 11.28
N THR A 118 -8.10 -6.51 10.60
CA THR A 118 -9.55 -6.64 10.79
C THR A 118 -9.80 -7.20 12.18
N GLU A 119 -9.07 -8.25 12.57
CA GLU A 119 -9.14 -8.84 13.91
C GLU A 119 -8.69 -7.86 15.02
N GLU A 120 -7.56 -7.15 14.90
CA GLU A 120 -7.12 -6.16 15.91
C GLU A 120 -8.09 -4.98 16.02
N LYS A 121 -8.69 -4.53 14.91
CA LYS A 121 -9.64 -3.42 14.89
C LYS A 121 -11.01 -3.85 15.40
N GLU A 122 -11.42 -5.10 15.16
CA GLU A 122 -12.61 -5.72 15.75
C GLU A 122 -12.41 -5.93 17.26
N VAL A 123 -11.25 -6.45 17.69
CA VAL A 123 -10.88 -6.62 19.11
C VAL A 123 -10.81 -5.29 19.84
N SER A 124 -10.21 -4.25 19.23
CA SER A 124 -10.16 -2.90 19.80
C SER A 124 -11.55 -2.26 19.89
N LYS A 125 -12.42 -2.44 18.89
CA LYS A 125 -13.82 -2.01 18.95
C LYS A 125 -14.61 -2.75 20.02
N MET A 126 -14.41 -4.06 20.16
CA MET A 126 -15.07 -4.89 21.16
C MET A 126 -14.62 -4.51 22.58
N ALA A 127 -13.32 -4.26 22.78
CA ALA A 127 -12.76 -3.80 24.05
C ALA A 127 -13.33 -2.43 24.47
N ASN A 128 -13.47 -1.50 23.52
CA ASN A 128 -14.11 -0.20 23.78
C ASN A 128 -15.60 -0.36 24.12
N LEU A 129 -16.31 -1.27 23.46
CA LEU A 129 -17.72 -1.56 23.77
C LEU A 129 -17.90 -2.18 25.16
N ILE A 130 -16.99 -3.06 25.58
CA ILE A 130 -16.99 -3.65 26.93
C ILE A 130 -16.68 -2.57 27.98
N CYS A 131 -15.72 -1.68 27.72
CA CYS A 131 -15.34 -0.60 28.64
C CYS A 131 -16.50 0.38 28.92
N VAL A 132 -17.31 0.70 27.89
CA VAL A 132 -18.46 1.61 28.02
C VAL A 132 -19.63 0.97 28.77
N VAL A 133 -19.74 -0.36 28.77
CA VAL A 133 -20.82 -1.09 29.48
C VAL A 133 -20.46 -1.31 30.96
N CYS A 134 -19.18 -1.23 31.35
CA CYS A 134 -18.72 -1.65 32.67
C CYS A 134 -18.34 -0.54 33.66
N ASP A 135 -18.38 0.75 33.29
CA ASP A 135 -18.10 1.91 34.17
C ASP A 135 -16.83 1.74 35.06
N ALA A 136 -15.83 1.03 34.55
CA ALA A 136 -14.60 0.73 35.27
C ALA A 136 -13.55 1.81 34.95
N GLU A 137 -13.18 2.60 35.96
CA GLU A 137 -12.06 3.54 35.89
C GLU A 137 -10.78 2.80 35.47
N GLU A 138 -10.12 3.27 34.40
CA GLU A 138 -8.89 2.68 33.86
C GLU A 138 -7.79 2.60 34.93
N PRO A 139 -7.10 1.45 35.11
CA PRO A 139 -5.84 1.46 35.83
C PRO A 139 -4.74 2.05 34.93
N VAL A 140 -4.24 3.23 35.31
CA VAL A 140 -3.07 3.85 34.71
C VAL A 140 -1.88 2.87 34.78
N PRO A 141 -1.23 2.51 33.67
CA PRO A 141 -0.06 1.66 33.73
C PRO A 141 1.12 2.46 34.31
N VAL A 142 1.51 2.12 35.53
CA VAL A 142 2.77 2.58 36.13
C VAL A 142 3.92 1.89 35.41
N VAL A 143 4.75 2.67 34.72
CA VAL A 143 6.00 2.23 34.14
C VAL A 143 7.07 2.19 35.24
N HIS A 144 7.62 1.01 35.51
CA HIS A 144 8.92 0.84 36.17
C HIS A 144 9.83 0.01 35.27
#